data_AF-A0A9D0BZK4-F1
#
_entry.id   AF-A0A9D0BZK4-F1
#
_cell.length_a   1.000
_cell.length_b   1.000
_cell.length_c   1.000
_cell.angle_alpha   90.00
_cell.angle_beta   90.00
_cell.angle_gamma   90.00
#
_symmetry.space_group_name_H-M   'P 1'
#
loop_
_entity.id
_entity.type
_entity.pdbx_description
1 polymer ?
#
loop_
_entity_poly.entity_id
_entity_poly.type
_entity_poly.pdbx_seq_one_letter_code
_entity_poly.pdbx_strand_id
1 'polypeptide(L)'
;MNAMILVDFLKRLIKDAQRKGVQILDNLRVHHARKVKEWLQGREDQIELFFLPAYSPELNPDEYLNCDLKAGVYSGKPARSKDQLKKKVISHMRMLRKKSVRVKKYFKHEKIEVALFIPAQAAAQEGGVTWTSRKTRSSGDRTDGYGDPQLAGGPERFCDAYRHIIDIFRAEAATKLTWIFHVNADSEPVVDWNSMAAYYPGDDYIDWIGVSVYNGSWVCDEDLSFREILDRAWPELTDLSSDRPIAVLELGMSEQR
;
A
#
# COMPACT_ATOMS: atom_id res chain seq x y z
N MET A 1 7.61 -19.23 -5.33
CA MET A 1 7.16 -19.02 -6.73
C MET A 1 8.22 -19.56 -7.71
N ASN A 2 7.81 -20.33 -8.71
CA ASN A 2 8.69 -20.82 -9.79
C ASN A 2 8.25 -20.24 -11.14
N ALA A 3 9.04 -20.44 -12.20
CA ALA A 3 8.77 -19.83 -13.51
C ALA A 3 7.46 -20.29 -14.16
N MET A 4 7.01 -21.52 -13.91
CA MET A 4 5.74 -22.01 -14.44
C MET A 4 4.56 -21.31 -13.76
N ILE A 5 4.59 -21.25 -12.42
CA ILE A 5 3.58 -20.56 -11.62
C ILE A 5 3.46 -19.09 -12.04
N LEU A 6 4.59 -18.42 -12.26
CA LEU A 6 4.59 -17.05 -12.74
C LEU A 6 3.96 -16.92 -14.13
N VAL A 7 4.32 -17.79 -15.07
CA VAL A 7 3.74 -17.77 -16.42
C VAL A 7 2.23 -18.01 -16.37
N ASP A 8 1.77 -18.95 -15.55
CA ASP A 8 0.34 -19.23 -15.42
C ASP A 8 -0.41 -18.08 -14.74
N PHE A 9 0.22 -17.43 -13.77
CA PHE A 9 -0.26 -16.17 -13.22
C PHE A 9 -0.39 -15.08 -14.30
N LEU A 10 0.66 -14.82 -15.09
CA LEU A 10 0.63 -13.78 -16.14
C LEU A 10 -0.40 -14.08 -17.23
N LYS A 11 -0.58 -15.35 -17.61
CA LYS A 11 -1.66 -15.77 -18.53
C LYS A 11 -3.04 -15.43 -17.97
N ARG A 12 -3.28 -15.74 -16.70
CA ARG A 12 -4.57 -15.45 -16.03
C ARG A 12 -4.81 -13.94 -15.94
N LEU A 13 -3.76 -13.18 -15.64
CA LEU A 13 -3.81 -11.71 -15.55
C LEU A 13 -4.30 -11.07 -16.86
N ILE A 14 -3.81 -11.56 -18.00
CA ILE A 14 -4.15 -10.98 -19.31
C ILE A 14 -5.27 -11.69 -20.06
N LYS A 15 -5.80 -12.79 -19.51
CA LYS A 15 -6.78 -13.66 -20.21
C LYS A 15 -7.97 -12.88 -20.75
N ASP A 16 -8.49 -11.96 -19.93
CA ASP A 16 -9.68 -11.16 -20.23
C ASP A 16 -9.34 -9.65 -20.32
N ALA A 17 -8.05 -9.32 -20.46
CA ALA A 17 -7.57 -7.95 -20.59
C ALA A 17 -7.80 -7.47 -22.03
N GLN A 18 -8.64 -6.43 -22.16
CA GLN A 18 -8.91 -5.77 -23.46
C GLN A 18 -7.84 -4.73 -23.83
N ARG A 19 -6.89 -4.46 -22.92
CA ARG A 19 -5.81 -3.49 -23.08
C ARG A 19 -4.50 -4.15 -22.66
N LYS A 20 -3.39 -3.65 -23.19
CA LYS A 20 -2.05 -4.09 -22.83
C LYS A 20 -1.83 -3.98 -21.31
N GLY A 21 -1.48 -5.09 -20.67
CA GLY A 21 -1.10 -5.12 -19.26
C GLY A 21 0.33 -4.61 -19.08
N VAL A 22 0.54 -3.81 -18.03
CA VAL A 22 1.88 -3.40 -17.59
C VAL A 22 2.09 -3.97 -16.19
N GLN A 23 3.07 -4.85 -16.05
CA GLN A 23 3.37 -5.47 -14.76
C GLN A 23 4.77 -5.04 -14.31
N ILE A 24 4.82 -4.36 -13.17
CA ILE A 24 6.07 -4.05 -12.49
C ILE A 24 6.37 -5.19 -11.51
N LEU A 25 7.53 -5.80 -11.63
CA LEU A 25 7.98 -6.90 -10.79
C LEU A 25 9.25 -6.51 -10.04
N ASP A 26 9.47 -7.13 -8.89
CA ASP A 26 10.80 -7.09 -8.27
C ASP A 26 11.84 -7.75 -9.20
N ASN A 27 13.12 -7.65 -8.85
CA ASN A 27 14.20 -8.18 -9.70
C ASN A 27 14.56 -9.66 -9.39
N LEU A 28 13.60 -10.49 -8.96
CA LEU A 28 13.86 -11.89 -8.65
C LEU A 28 14.33 -12.68 -9.88
N ARG A 29 15.27 -13.60 -9.67
CA ARG A 29 15.86 -14.45 -10.74
C ARG A 29 14.80 -15.22 -11.55
N VAL A 30 13.69 -15.57 -10.92
CA VAL A 30 12.59 -16.32 -11.56
C VAL A 30 11.93 -15.51 -12.69
N HIS A 31 11.89 -14.18 -12.57
CA HIS A 31 11.30 -13.29 -13.59
C HIS A 31 12.13 -13.28 -14.88
N HIS A 32 13.42 -13.56 -14.77
CA HIS A 32 14.36 -13.61 -15.88
C HIS A 32 14.57 -15.01 -16.46
N ALA A 33 13.83 -16.01 -15.94
CA ALA A 33 13.97 -17.39 -16.39
C ALA A 33 13.66 -17.52 -17.89
N ARG A 34 14.41 -18.37 -18.59
CA ARG A 34 14.24 -18.61 -20.04
C ARG A 34 12.78 -18.87 -20.43
N LYS A 35 12.08 -19.70 -19.64
CA LYS A 35 10.65 -20.01 -19.84
C LYS A 35 9.74 -18.78 -19.84
N VAL A 36 10.02 -17.80 -18.97
CA VAL A 36 9.25 -16.55 -18.89
C VAL A 36 9.51 -15.71 -20.14
N LYS A 37 10.78 -15.56 -20.53
CA LYS A 37 11.17 -14.81 -21.74
C LYS A 37 10.59 -15.43 -23.01
N GLU A 38 10.65 -16.75 -23.13
CA GLU A 38 10.04 -17.49 -24.26
C GLU A 38 8.53 -17.33 -24.31
N TRP A 39 7.86 -17.30 -23.15
CA TRP A 39 6.43 -17.06 -23.10
C TRP A 39 6.07 -15.61 -23.49
N LEU A 40 6.90 -14.62 -23.15
CA LEU A 40 6.65 -13.22 -23.50
C LEU A 40 6.82 -12.92 -25.00
N GLN A 41 7.60 -13.72 -25.74
CA GLN A 41 7.82 -13.52 -27.17
C GLN A 41 6.49 -13.56 -27.95
N GLY A 42 6.24 -12.53 -28.74
CA GLY A 42 5.01 -12.39 -29.54
C GLY A 42 3.79 -11.95 -28.73
N ARG A 43 3.98 -11.46 -27.50
CA ARG A 43 2.93 -10.95 -26.61
C ARG A 43 3.17 -9.51 -26.18
N GLU A 44 4.04 -8.78 -26.87
CA GLU A 44 4.42 -7.40 -26.54
C GLU A 44 3.23 -6.42 -26.61
N ASP A 45 2.20 -6.75 -27.40
CA ASP A 45 0.95 -5.98 -27.48
C ASP A 45 -0.05 -6.34 -26.37
N GLN A 46 0.14 -7.48 -25.70
CA GLN A 46 -0.75 -7.97 -24.63
C GLN A 46 -0.20 -7.66 -23.24
N ILE A 47 1.12 -7.79 -23.05
CA ILE A 47 1.77 -7.56 -21.76
C ILE A 47 3.20 -7.05 -21.89
N GLU A 48 3.60 -6.18 -20.98
CA GLU A 48 4.97 -5.74 -20.81
C GLU A 48 5.39 -5.84 -19.34
N LEU A 49 6.59 -6.38 -19.11
CA LEU A 49 7.16 -6.50 -17.78
C LEU A 49 8.23 -5.42 -17.57
N PHE A 50 8.10 -4.67 -16.48
CA PHE A 50 9.12 -3.78 -15.98
C PHE A 50 9.71 -4.37 -14.70
N PHE A 51 11.01 -4.16 -14.50
CA PHE A 51 11.70 -4.66 -13.33
C PHE A 51 12.19 -3.49 -12.49
N LEU A 52 11.89 -3.55 -11.19
CA LEU A 52 12.56 -2.67 -10.25
C LEU A 52 14.07 -2.93 -10.28
N PRO A 53 14.90 -1.92 -9.97
CA PRO A 53 16.33 -2.12 -9.77
C PRO A 53 16.62 -3.28 -8.82
N ALA A 54 17.70 -4.02 -9.05
CA ALA A 54 18.17 -5.00 -8.06
C ALA A 54 18.40 -4.30 -6.72
N TYR A 55 18.07 -4.96 -5.61
CA TYR A 55 18.05 -4.43 -4.22
C TYR A 55 18.80 -3.10 -4.08
N SER A 56 18.03 -2.01 -4.12
CA SER A 56 18.54 -0.63 -4.08
C SER A 56 18.07 0.04 -2.79
N PRO A 57 18.64 -0.35 -1.63
CA PRO A 57 18.21 0.14 -0.32
C PRO A 57 18.29 1.66 -0.21
N GLU A 58 19.16 2.31 -0.99
CA GLU A 58 19.24 3.75 -1.11
C GLU A 58 17.98 4.45 -1.64
N LEU A 59 17.07 3.72 -2.29
CA LEU A 59 15.84 4.26 -2.87
C LEU A 59 14.68 4.20 -1.88
N ASN A 60 14.81 3.40 -0.81
CA ASN A 60 13.75 3.20 0.17
C ASN A 60 14.05 3.97 1.47
N PRO A 61 13.30 5.04 1.80
CA PRO A 61 13.42 5.77 3.05
C PRO A 61 13.38 4.87 4.31
N ASP A 62 12.66 3.75 4.25
CA ASP A 62 12.54 2.82 5.37
C ASP A 62 13.88 2.14 5.70
N GLU A 63 14.75 1.94 4.71
CA GLU A 63 16.07 1.36 4.96
C GLU A 63 16.96 2.32 5.75
N TYR A 64 16.79 3.64 5.57
CA TYR A 64 17.47 4.64 6.40
C TYR A 64 16.95 4.60 7.85
N LEU A 65 15.63 4.48 8.03
CA LEU A 65 15.03 4.26 9.36
C LEU A 65 15.54 2.97 10.00
N ASN A 66 15.60 1.87 9.24
CA ASN A 66 16.08 0.57 9.71
C ASN A 66 17.56 0.62 10.08
N CYS A 67 18.41 1.25 9.27
CA CYS A 67 19.82 1.47 9.56
C CYS A 67 20.00 2.28 10.85
N ASP A 68 19.24 3.37 11.01
CA ASP A 68 19.25 4.20 12.23
C ASP A 68 18.83 3.40 13.47
N LEU A 69 17.74 2.64 13.33
CA LEU A 69 17.22 1.77 14.39
C LEU A 69 18.23 0.70 14.78
N LYS A 70 18.80 -0.02 13.81
CA LYS A 70 19.82 -1.04 14.05
C LYS A 70 21.02 -0.42 14.76
N ALA A 71 21.55 0.70 14.28
CA ALA A 71 22.66 1.40 14.93
C ALA A 71 22.34 1.77 16.38
N GLY A 72 21.15 2.30 16.64
CA GLY A 72 20.68 2.63 17.99
C GLY A 72 20.54 1.41 18.90
N VAL A 73 19.96 0.32 18.39
CA VAL A 73 19.76 -0.93 19.13
C VAL A 73 21.08 -1.63 19.41
N TYR A 74 22.06 -1.57 18.52
CA TYR A 74 23.40 -2.12 18.73
C TYR A 74 24.30 -1.23 19.59
N SER A 75 23.96 0.05 19.76
CA SER A 75 24.72 0.95 20.62
C SER A 75 24.68 0.53 22.10
N GLY A 76 25.80 0.72 22.81
CA GLY A 76 25.91 0.44 24.24
C GLY A 76 25.83 -1.05 24.58
N LYS A 77 25.27 -1.38 25.75
CA LYS A 77 25.21 -2.77 26.23
C LYS A 77 24.31 -3.63 25.33
N PRO A 78 24.80 -4.80 24.83
CA PRO A 78 23.99 -5.71 24.04
C PRO A 78 22.78 -6.23 24.81
N ALA A 79 21.63 -6.31 24.15
CA ALA A 79 20.46 -6.98 24.72
C ALA A 79 20.72 -8.49 24.81
N ARG A 80 20.42 -9.10 25.94
CA ARG A 80 20.58 -10.54 26.22
C ARG A 80 19.23 -11.27 26.37
N SER A 81 18.12 -10.57 26.17
CA SER A 81 16.77 -11.14 26.16
C SER A 81 15.83 -10.40 25.20
N LYS A 82 14.73 -11.06 24.84
CA LYS A 82 13.66 -10.49 23.99
C LYS A 82 13.09 -9.19 24.58
N ASP A 83 12.88 -9.14 25.89
CA ASP A 83 12.34 -7.95 26.56
C ASP A 83 13.32 -6.78 26.55
N GLN A 84 14.61 -7.05 26.73
CA GLN A 84 15.64 -6.02 26.62
C GLN A 84 15.70 -5.47 25.21
N LEU A 85 15.67 -6.34 24.19
CA LEU A 85 15.64 -5.93 22.79
C LEU A 85 14.40 -5.07 22.48
N LYS A 86 13.21 -5.52 22.90
CA LYS A 86 11.96 -4.78 22.75
C LYS A 86 12.04 -3.39 23.39
N LYS A 87 12.57 -3.29 24.62
CA LYS A 87 12.77 -2.00 25.30
C LYS A 87 13.72 -1.09 24.53
N LYS A 88 14.82 -1.60 24.00
CA LYS A 88 15.77 -0.81 23.18
C LYS A 88 15.11 -0.28 21.91
N VAL A 89 14.41 -1.15 21.17
CA VAL A 89 13.69 -0.77 19.94
C VAL A 89 12.65 0.33 20.24
N ILE A 90 11.79 0.13 21.25
CA ILE A 90 10.76 1.11 21.61
C ILE A 90 11.37 2.44 22.05
N SER A 91 12.45 2.40 22.85
CA SER A 91 13.14 3.60 23.30
C SER A 91 13.70 4.39 22.12
N HIS A 92 14.35 3.72 21.17
CA HIS A 92 14.91 4.35 19.97
C HIS A 92 13.82 4.96 19.09
N MET A 93 12.73 4.24 18.83
CA MET A 93 11.60 4.77 18.05
C MET A 93 10.94 5.98 18.73
N ARG A 94 10.79 5.97 20.07
CA ARG A 94 10.29 7.12 20.83
C ARG A 94 11.24 8.32 20.76
N MET A 95 12.54 8.09 20.69
CA MET A 95 13.54 9.14 20.49
C MET A 95 13.44 9.72 19.07
N LEU A 96 13.35 8.88 18.03
CA LEU A 96 13.18 9.32 16.65
C LEU A 96 11.92 10.16 16.46
N ARG A 97 10.80 9.78 17.11
CA ARG A 97 9.56 10.56 17.12
C ARG A 97 9.75 12.02 17.59
N LYS A 98 10.73 12.27 18.48
CA LYS A 98 11.06 13.62 18.99
C LYS A 98 12.11 14.34 18.14
N LYS A 99 12.72 13.67 17.15
CA LYS A 99 13.79 14.22 16.31
C LYS A 99 13.33 14.32 14.85
N SER A 100 12.29 15.13 14.61
CA SER A 100 11.72 15.33 13.27
C SER A 100 12.78 15.71 12.23
N VAL A 101 13.73 16.59 12.56
CA VAL A 101 14.84 16.96 11.67
C VAL A 101 15.68 15.76 11.23
N ARG A 102 15.86 14.77 12.10
CA ARG A 102 16.60 13.54 11.77
C ARG A 102 15.79 12.64 10.84
N VAL A 103 14.50 12.45 11.14
CA VAL A 103 13.60 11.63 10.31
C VAL A 103 13.44 12.22 8.90
N LYS A 104 13.34 13.54 8.78
CA LYS A 104 13.27 14.22 7.47
C LYS A 104 14.45 13.91 6.57
N LYS A 105 15.65 13.69 7.13
CA LYS A 105 16.84 13.38 6.32
C LYS A 105 16.72 12.04 5.58
N TYR A 106 15.88 11.11 6.04
CA TYR A 106 15.68 9.82 5.37
C TYR A 106 15.07 9.98 3.98
N PHE A 107 14.34 11.07 3.74
CA PHE A 107 13.68 11.38 2.47
C PHE A 107 14.51 12.32 1.57
N LYS A 108 15.67 12.78 2.03
CA LYS A 108 16.50 13.78 1.32
C LYS A 108 17.72 13.18 0.62
N HIS A 109 17.84 11.86 0.59
CA HIS A 109 18.96 11.22 -0.10
C HIS A 109 18.87 11.47 -1.61
N GLU A 110 20.00 11.74 -2.26
CA GLU A 110 20.04 12.13 -3.68
C GLU A 110 19.44 11.07 -4.61
N LYS A 111 19.68 9.80 -4.28
CA LYS A 111 19.19 8.65 -5.05
C LYS A 111 17.70 8.39 -4.89
N ILE A 112 17.04 8.95 -3.88
CA ILE A 112 15.58 8.90 -3.80
C ILE A 112 15.07 9.89 -4.85
N GLU A 113 14.56 9.38 -5.97
CA GLU A 113 13.96 10.19 -7.03
C GLU A 113 12.46 10.38 -6.78
N VAL A 114 11.75 9.29 -6.50
CA VAL A 114 10.36 9.25 -6.05
C VAL A 114 10.22 8.09 -5.06
N ALA A 115 9.62 8.32 -3.89
CA ALA A 115 9.18 7.24 -3.01
C ALA A 115 7.64 7.15 -2.99
N LEU A 116 7.14 5.92 -3.04
CA LEU A 116 5.72 5.62 -2.93
C LEU A 116 5.35 5.60 -1.45
N PHE A 117 4.43 6.47 -1.05
CA PHE A 117 3.90 6.44 0.31
C PHE A 117 2.45 5.98 0.30
N ILE A 118 2.23 4.84 0.96
CA ILE A 118 0.92 4.24 1.17
C ILE A 118 0.68 4.29 2.68
N PRO A 119 -0.12 5.23 3.21
CA PRO A 119 -0.63 5.07 4.57
C PRO A 119 -1.58 3.87 4.57
N ALA A 120 -1.53 3.09 5.66
CA ALA A 120 -2.20 1.80 5.76
C ALA A 120 -3.64 1.82 5.22
N GLN A 121 -3.99 0.77 4.48
CA GLN A 121 -5.30 0.56 3.84
C GLN A 121 -6.46 1.06 4.70
N ALA A 122 -7.35 1.83 4.08
CA ALA A 122 -8.66 2.14 4.63
C ALA A 122 -9.52 0.88 4.51
N ALA A 123 -9.43 -0.02 5.50
CA ALA A 123 -10.38 -1.12 5.64
C ALA A 123 -10.74 -1.24 7.12
N ALA A 124 -12.00 -1.00 7.45
CA ALA A 124 -12.56 -1.29 8.76
C ALA A 124 -12.77 -2.80 8.93
N GLN A 125 -11.69 -3.59 8.91
CA GLN A 125 -11.81 -5.02 9.22
C GLN A 125 -12.21 -5.18 10.69
N GLU A 126 -13.18 -6.06 10.98
CA GLU A 126 -13.44 -6.49 12.36
C GLU A 126 -12.15 -7.02 13.00
N GLY A 127 -11.57 -6.22 13.91
CA GLY A 127 -10.33 -6.55 14.60
C GLY A 127 -9.04 -6.01 13.95
N GLY A 128 -9.11 -5.29 12.83
CA GLY A 128 -8.00 -4.57 12.21
C GLY A 128 -7.68 -3.28 12.97
N VAL A 129 -6.41 -3.06 13.28
CA VAL A 129 -5.94 -1.89 14.03
C VAL A 129 -6.08 -0.64 13.16
N THR A 130 -7.11 0.17 13.41
CA THR A 130 -7.19 1.54 12.89
C THR A 130 -6.16 2.43 13.58
N TRP A 131 -5.68 3.46 12.87
CA TRP A 131 -4.51 4.32 13.14
C TRP A 131 -4.46 5.09 14.48
N THR A 132 -5.33 4.81 15.44
CA THR A 132 -5.28 5.45 16.75
C THR A 132 -4.74 4.49 17.81
N SER A 133 -3.51 4.73 18.25
CA SER A 133 -2.90 4.05 19.39
C SER A 133 -3.62 4.43 20.70
N ARG A 134 -4.74 3.76 20.97
CA ARG A 134 -5.44 3.60 22.26
C ARG A 134 -6.86 3.18 21.88
N LYS A 135 -7.28 1.95 22.21
CA LYS A 135 -8.65 1.49 22.56
C LYS A 135 -9.88 2.36 22.19
N THR A 136 -9.88 3.09 21.09
CA THR A 136 -11.04 3.73 20.51
C THR A 136 -11.44 2.80 19.40
N ARG A 137 -12.46 1.99 19.68
CA ARG A 137 -13.38 1.53 18.65
C ARG A 137 -13.97 2.81 18.02
N SER A 138 -13.21 3.49 17.16
CA SER A 138 -13.75 4.43 16.18
C SER A 138 -14.52 3.55 15.21
N SER A 139 -15.70 3.17 15.68
CA SER A 139 -16.60 2.26 15.03
C SER A 139 -17.08 3.08 13.85
N GLY A 140 -16.79 2.60 12.64
CA GLY A 140 -16.87 3.39 11.42
C GLY A 140 -18.27 3.93 11.13
N ASP A 141 -19.27 3.51 11.91
CA ASP A 141 -20.68 3.91 11.90
C ASP A 141 -21.02 5.08 12.84
N ARG A 142 -20.12 5.51 13.75
CA ARG A 142 -20.47 6.49 14.80
C ARG A 142 -20.31 7.93 14.35
N THR A 143 -21.40 8.69 14.45
CA THR A 143 -21.40 10.16 14.51
C THR A 143 -21.03 10.57 15.94
N ASP A 144 -19.74 10.70 16.23
CA ASP A 144 -19.23 11.07 17.57
C ASP A 144 -19.09 12.59 17.78
N GLY A 145 -19.55 13.39 16.81
CA GLY A 145 -19.49 14.85 16.82
C GLY A 145 -18.11 15.42 16.44
N TYR A 146 -17.19 14.58 15.99
CA TYR A 146 -16.00 15.02 15.27
C TYR A 146 -16.37 15.39 13.83
N GLY A 147 -15.79 16.46 13.29
CA GLY A 147 -16.03 16.86 11.90
C GLY A 147 -17.48 17.27 11.63
N ASP A 148 -18.03 16.80 10.51
CA ASP A 148 -19.43 17.00 10.15
C ASP A 148 -20.32 16.07 10.99
N PRO A 149 -21.29 16.60 11.76
CA PRO A 149 -22.19 15.78 12.57
C PRO A 149 -23.07 14.82 11.75
N GLN A 150 -23.15 14.97 10.43
CA GLN A 150 -23.90 14.10 9.52
C GLN A 150 -23.06 12.94 8.98
N LEU A 151 -21.73 13.01 9.10
CA LEU A 151 -20.81 11.98 8.62
C LEU A 151 -20.32 11.10 9.75
N ALA A 152 -19.96 9.86 9.42
CA ALA A 152 -19.34 9.00 10.41
C ALA A 152 -17.92 9.52 10.72
N GLY A 153 -17.59 9.61 12.01
CA GLY A 153 -16.33 10.22 12.44
C GLY A 153 -15.10 9.37 12.09
N GLY A 154 -15.27 8.06 11.82
CA GLY A 154 -14.17 7.18 11.42
C GLY A 154 -13.50 7.60 10.10
N PRO A 155 -14.27 7.61 8.98
CA PRO A 155 -13.78 8.09 7.69
C PRO A 155 -13.21 9.52 7.72
N GLU A 156 -13.89 10.46 8.39
CA GLU A 156 -13.40 11.83 8.48
C GLU A 156 -12.04 11.93 9.18
N ARG A 157 -11.86 11.24 10.31
CA ARG A 157 -10.57 11.19 11.01
C ARG A 157 -9.48 10.57 10.15
N PHE A 158 -9.81 9.59 9.32
CA PHE A 158 -8.86 9.00 8.39
C PHE A 158 -8.42 10.03 7.35
N CYS A 159 -9.37 10.71 6.70
CA CYS A 159 -9.09 11.77 5.74
C CYS A 159 -8.24 12.88 6.37
N ASP A 160 -8.61 13.37 7.55
CA ASP A 160 -7.85 14.41 8.26
C ASP A 160 -6.44 13.96 8.64
N ALA A 161 -6.28 12.72 9.11
CA ALA A 161 -4.97 12.17 9.43
C ALA A 161 -4.10 12.04 8.18
N TYR A 162 -4.68 11.57 7.06
CA TYR A 162 -4.00 11.45 5.78
C TYR A 162 -3.53 12.82 5.30
N ARG A 163 -4.45 13.80 5.23
CA ARG A 163 -4.16 15.19 4.84
C ARG A 163 -3.08 15.80 5.74
N HIS A 164 -3.20 15.63 7.05
CA HIS A 164 -2.21 16.13 8.00
C HIS A 164 -0.81 15.55 7.80
N ILE A 165 -0.71 14.24 7.51
CA ILE A 165 0.57 13.61 7.18
C ILE A 165 1.15 14.28 5.93
N ILE A 166 0.38 14.38 4.85
CA ILE A 166 0.85 15.00 3.60
C ILE A 166 1.28 16.45 3.85
N ASP A 167 0.50 17.23 4.58
CA ASP A 167 0.79 18.64 4.87
C ASP A 167 2.09 18.80 5.65
N ILE A 168 2.38 17.89 6.60
CA ILE A 168 3.69 17.86 7.27
C ILE A 168 4.80 17.62 6.24
N PHE A 169 4.66 16.65 5.34
CA PHE A 169 5.70 16.38 4.35
C PHE A 169 5.91 17.53 3.36
N ARG A 170 4.81 18.16 2.92
CA ARG A 170 4.82 19.36 2.06
C ARG A 170 5.51 20.54 2.74
N ALA A 171 5.16 20.82 4.00
CA ALA A 171 5.77 21.89 4.79
C ALA A 171 7.28 21.70 4.99
N GLU A 172 7.76 20.46 4.90
CA GLU A 172 9.17 20.10 5.09
C GLU A 172 9.96 19.96 3.78
N ALA A 173 9.33 20.34 2.67
CA ALA A 173 9.86 20.25 1.31
C ALA A 173 10.31 18.82 0.92
N ALA A 174 9.63 17.80 1.46
CA ALA A 174 9.82 16.41 1.04
C ALA A 174 8.94 16.15 -0.19
N THR A 175 9.33 16.72 -1.34
CA THR A 175 8.51 16.76 -2.57
C THR A 175 8.73 15.58 -3.51
N LYS A 176 9.70 14.71 -3.22
CA LYS A 176 10.01 13.51 -4.02
C LYS A 176 9.12 12.33 -3.65
N LEU A 177 7.83 12.56 -3.44
CA LEU A 177 6.88 11.57 -2.98
C LEU A 177 5.68 11.54 -3.92
N THR A 178 5.20 10.33 -4.17
CA THR A 178 3.88 10.07 -4.75
C THR A 178 3.00 9.50 -3.66
N TRP A 179 1.82 10.11 -3.48
CA TRP A 179 0.84 9.74 -2.49
C TRP A 179 -0.24 8.86 -3.10
N ILE A 180 -0.42 7.67 -2.53
CA ILE A 180 -1.37 6.69 -3.04
C ILE A 180 -2.48 6.46 -2.04
N PHE A 181 -3.72 6.74 -2.44
CA PHE A 181 -4.87 6.26 -1.71
C PHE A 181 -5.13 4.79 -2.08
N HIS A 182 -4.90 3.87 -1.14
CA HIS A 182 -4.93 2.43 -1.39
C HIS A 182 -6.10 1.77 -0.66
N VAL A 183 -6.94 1.08 -1.44
CA VAL A 183 -8.16 0.40 -0.97
C VAL A 183 -8.15 -1.08 -1.34
N ASN A 184 -8.99 -1.87 -0.67
CA ASN A 184 -9.35 -3.20 -1.16
C ASN A 184 -10.36 -3.06 -2.31
N ALA A 185 -10.44 -4.07 -3.18
CA ALA A 185 -11.46 -4.11 -4.24
C ALA A 185 -12.89 -4.25 -3.69
N ASP A 186 -13.02 -4.65 -2.43
CA ASP A 186 -14.26 -4.87 -1.72
C ASP A 186 -14.24 -4.16 -0.34
N SER A 187 -15.43 -3.74 0.07
CA SER A 187 -15.67 -3.10 1.35
C SER A 187 -16.39 -4.08 2.26
N GLU A 188 -15.74 -4.49 3.36
CA GLU A 188 -16.35 -5.34 4.38
C GLU A 188 -16.32 -4.60 5.73
N PRO A 189 -17.48 -4.31 6.35
CA PRO A 189 -18.85 -4.56 5.87
C PRO A 189 -19.27 -3.67 4.68
N VAL A 190 -20.25 -4.13 3.89
CA VAL A 190 -20.85 -3.36 2.77
C VAL A 190 -21.89 -2.37 3.32
N VAL A 191 -21.42 -1.17 3.68
CA VAL A 191 -22.23 -0.08 4.26
C VAL A 191 -21.69 1.27 3.82
N ASP A 192 -22.53 2.31 3.79
CA ASP A 192 -22.20 3.62 3.21
C ASP A 192 -20.93 4.26 3.80
N TRP A 193 -20.77 4.18 5.13
CA TRP A 193 -19.60 4.74 5.81
C TRP A 193 -18.31 3.97 5.54
N ASN A 194 -18.39 2.75 4.99
CA ASN A 194 -17.25 1.91 4.63
C ASN A 194 -16.93 1.93 3.13
N SER A 195 -17.57 2.81 2.36
CA SER A 195 -17.25 3.02 0.94
C SER A 195 -15.85 3.59 0.75
N MET A 196 -15.20 3.29 -0.38
CA MET A 196 -13.90 3.86 -0.76
C MET A 196 -13.97 5.39 -0.77
N ALA A 197 -15.09 5.96 -1.22
CA ALA A 197 -15.32 7.40 -1.29
C ALA A 197 -15.31 8.07 0.09
N ALA A 198 -15.85 7.41 1.12
CA ALA A 198 -15.89 7.97 2.47
C ALA A 198 -14.48 8.23 3.04
N TYR A 199 -13.49 7.45 2.61
CA TYR A 199 -12.10 7.54 3.06
C TYR A 199 -11.18 8.30 2.09
N TYR A 200 -11.70 8.80 0.96
CA TYR A 200 -10.88 9.46 -0.06
C TYR A 200 -10.45 10.87 0.37
N PRO A 201 -9.14 11.15 0.54
CA PRO A 201 -8.69 12.46 1.04
C PRO A 201 -8.87 13.61 0.05
N GLY A 202 -9.11 13.32 -1.23
CA GLY A 202 -9.32 14.29 -2.30
C GLY A 202 -8.13 14.43 -3.26
N ASP A 203 -8.42 14.94 -4.45
CA ASP A 203 -7.48 15.12 -5.56
C ASP A 203 -6.27 16.02 -5.23
N ASP A 204 -6.45 17.01 -4.35
CA ASP A 204 -5.37 17.89 -3.91
C ASP A 204 -4.32 17.18 -3.04
N TYR A 205 -4.60 15.96 -2.60
CA TYR A 205 -3.76 15.18 -1.70
C TYR A 205 -3.23 13.89 -2.33
N ILE A 206 -3.93 13.34 -3.31
CA ILE A 206 -3.63 12.03 -3.88
C ILE A 206 -3.09 12.14 -5.30
N ASP A 207 -2.01 11.42 -5.57
CA ASP A 207 -1.42 11.35 -6.92
C ASP A 207 -1.95 10.12 -7.69
N TRP A 208 -2.15 8.99 -7.00
CA TRP A 208 -2.63 7.73 -7.58
C TRP A 208 -3.67 7.05 -6.69
N ILE A 209 -4.61 6.36 -7.31
CA ILE A 209 -5.52 5.44 -6.61
C ILE A 209 -4.96 4.03 -6.76
N GLY A 210 -4.79 3.34 -5.65
CA GLY A 210 -4.31 1.96 -5.57
C GLY A 210 -5.45 1.02 -5.19
N VAL A 211 -5.49 -0.17 -5.81
CA VAL A 211 -6.42 -1.24 -5.40
C VAL A 211 -5.68 -2.55 -5.12
N SER A 212 -6.10 -3.23 -4.06
CA SER A 212 -5.74 -4.62 -3.75
C SER A 212 -6.80 -5.57 -4.29
N VAL A 213 -6.40 -6.53 -5.12
CA VAL A 213 -7.30 -7.51 -5.76
C VAL A 213 -6.91 -8.93 -5.37
N TYR A 214 -7.62 -9.51 -4.42
CA TYR A 214 -7.38 -10.88 -3.96
C TYR A 214 -8.61 -11.74 -4.20
N ASN A 215 -8.44 -12.95 -4.74
CA ASN A 215 -9.48 -13.98 -4.68
C ASN A 215 -9.23 -14.89 -3.45
N GLY A 216 -10.28 -15.56 -2.96
CA GLY A 216 -10.15 -16.53 -1.86
C GLY A 216 -9.66 -15.97 -0.52
N SER A 217 -9.75 -14.65 -0.29
CA SER A 217 -9.39 -14.06 1.00
C SER A 217 -10.41 -14.45 2.08
N TRP A 218 -11.72 -14.56 1.80
CA TRP A 218 -12.77 -15.02 2.73
C TRP A 218 -14.03 -15.57 2.01
N VAL A 219 -14.51 -16.76 2.42
CA VAL A 219 -15.81 -17.49 2.26
C VAL A 219 -16.70 -17.35 1.00
N CYS A 220 -16.63 -16.32 0.15
CA CYS A 220 -17.63 -16.09 -0.91
C CYS A 220 -17.12 -15.96 -2.34
N ASP A 221 -15.81 -15.79 -2.57
CA ASP A 221 -15.26 -15.50 -3.92
C ASP A 221 -14.02 -16.35 -4.26
N GLU A 222 -13.97 -17.63 -3.84
CA GLU A 222 -12.88 -18.54 -4.26
C GLU A 222 -12.83 -18.76 -5.78
N ASP A 223 -13.96 -18.55 -6.47
CA ASP A 223 -14.11 -18.83 -7.90
C ASP A 223 -13.98 -17.61 -8.82
N LEU A 224 -13.90 -16.39 -8.28
CA LEU A 224 -13.83 -15.20 -9.13
C LEU A 224 -12.47 -15.03 -9.79
N SER A 225 -12.52 -14.64 -11.05
CA SER A 225 -11.37 -14.14 -11.79
C SER A 225 -10.97 -12.73 -11.35
N PHE A 226 -9.71 -12.38 -11.59
CA PHE A 226 -9.19 -11.03 -11.42
C PHE A 226 -10.08 -9.97 -12.10
N ARG A 227 -10.55 -10.27 -13.31
CA ARG A 227 -11.45 -9.40 -14.09
C ARG A 227 -12.75 -9.14 -13.34
N GLU A 228 -13.42 -10.18 -12.86
CA GLU A 228 -14.71 -10.05 -12.17
C GLU A 228 -14.60 -9.24 -10.88
N ILE A 229 -13.53 -9.44 -10.11
CA ILE A 229 -13.29 -8.65 -8.89
C ILE A 229 -13.05 -7.19 -9.26
N LEU A 230 -12.21 -6.92 -10.26
CA LEU A 230 -11.91 -5.54 -10.67
C LEU A 230 -13.12 -4.86 -11.31
N ASP A 231 -13.89 -5.54 -12.16
CA ASP A 231 -15.09 -4.99 -12.79
C ASP A 231 -16.18 -4.64 -11.74
N ARG A 232 -16.25 -5.37 -10.61
CA ARG A 232 -17.11 -5.01 -9.48
C ARG A 232 -16.64 -3.75 -8.75
N ALA A 233 -15.33 -3.60 -8.54
CA ALA A 233 -14.73 -2.44 -7.88
C ALA A 233 -14.66 -1.20 -8.78
N TRP A 234 -14.64 -1.40 -10.10
CA TRP A 234 -14.30 -0.37 -11.09
C TRP A 234 -15.16 0.90 -11.00
N PRO A 235 -16.51 0.82 -10.88
CA PRO A 235 -17.34 2.01 -10.79
C PRO A 235 -16.95 2.88 -9.60
N GLU A 236 -16.79 2.28 -8.42
CA GLU A 236 -16.43 3.00 -7.20
C GLU A 236 -15.04 3.63 -7.31
N LEU A 237 -14.06 2.91 -7.86
CA LEU A 237 -12.72 3.43 -8.09
C LEU A 237 -12.69 4.63 -9.06
N THR A 238 -13.48 4.58 -10.14
CA THR A 238 -13.55 5.68 -11.12
C THR A 238 -14.38 6.86 -10.65
N ASP A 239 -15.32 6.63 -9.72
CA ASP A 239 -16.11 7.70 -9.11
C ASP A 239 -15.31 8.51 -8.07
N LEU A 240 -14.19 7.97 -7.56
CA LEU A 240 -13.29 8.70 -6.64
C LEU A 240 -12.68 9.95 -7.29
N SER A 241 -12.26 9.85 -8.55
CA SER A 241 -11.66 10.95 -9.30
C SER A 241 -11.70 10.69 -10.80
N SER A 242 -11.99 11.73 -11.58
CA SER A 242 -11.91 11.69 -13.04
C SER A 242 -10.48 11.74 -13.57
N ASP A 243 -9.53 12.19 -12.75
CA ASP A 243 -8.21 12.63 -13.24
C ASP A 243 -7.05 11.78 -12.69
N ARG A 244 -7.26 11.04 -11.59
CA ARG A 244 -6.18 10.26 -10.98
C ARG A 244 -5.99 8.91 -11.66
N PRO A 245 -4.74 8.54 -11.99
CA PRO A 245 -4.45 7.20 -12.47
C PRO A 245 -4.74 6.15 -11.40
N ILE A 246 -5.30 5.02 -11.84
CA ILE A 246 -5.59 3.85 -11.00
C ILE A 246 -4.53 2.76 -11.27
N ALA A 247 -4.00 2.16 -10.21
CA ALA A 247 -3.05 1.05 -10.27
C ALA A 247 -3.50 -0.11 -9.39
N VAL A 248 -3.32 -1.34 -9.87
CA VAL A 248 -3.42 -2.54 -9.03
C VAL A 248 -2.08 -2.71 -8.32
N LEU A 249 -2.06 -2.47 -7.00
CA LEU A 249 -0.81 -2.42 -6.22
C LEU A 249 -0.54 -3.70 -5.46
N GLU A 250 -1.60 -4.43 -5.13
CA GLU A 250 -1.47 -5.78 -4.64
C GLU A 250 -2.48 -6.66 -5.34
N LEU A 251 -2.08 -7.91 -5.57
CA LEU A 251 -2.99 -8.89 -6.10
C LEU A 251 -2.55 -10.29 -5.69
N GLY A 252 -3.52 -11.17 -5.51
CA GLY A 252 -3.28 -12.58 -5.25
C GLY A 252 -4.39 -13.43 -5.81
N MET A 253 -4.02 -14.40 -6.65
CA MET A 253 -4.95 -15.34 -7.26
C MET A 253 -4.60 -16.76 -6.80
N SER A 254 -5.46 -17.38 -6.02
CA SER A 254 -5.40 -18.77 -5.59
C SER A 254 -5.43 -19.72 -6.79
N GLU A 255 -4.79 -20.88 -6.62
CA GLU A 255 -4.89 -21.95 -7.60
C GLU A 255 -6.29 -22.57 -7.51
N GLN A 256 -7.11 -22.39 -8.56
CA GLN A 256 -8.26 -23.25 -8.82
C GLN A 256 -7.76 -24.70 -8.85
N ARG A 257 -8.22 -25.52 -7.90
CA ARG A 257 -7.91 -26.96 -7.84
C ARG A 257 -8.83 -27.75 -8.76
#